data_AF-A0A1Q8JSH5-F1
#
_entry.id   AF-A0A1Q8JSH5-F1
#
_cell.length_a   1.000
_cell.length_b   1.000
_cell.length_c   1.000
_cell.angle_alpha   90.00
_cell.angle_beta   90.00
_cell.angle_gamma   90.00
#
_symmetry.space_group_name_H-M   'P 1'
#
loop_
_entity.id
_entity.type
_entity.pdbx_description
1 polymer ?
#
loop_
_entity_poly.entity_id
_entity_poly.type
_entity_poly.pdbx_seq_one_letter_code
_entity_poly.pdbx_strand_id
1 'polypeptide(L)' 'MRIPVPGRTPPFALAYVDLDDGPRILAHVPGPAAPPVGGRARLVAPTGSGDLAVEPDAAS' A
#
# COMPACT_ATOMS: atom_id res chain seq x y z
N MET A 1 -10.00 2.25 18.03
CA MET A 1 -11.21 2.14 17.18
C MET A 1 -10.91 1.13 16.08
N ARG A 2 -11.74 0.09 15.89
CA ARG A 2 -11.65 -0.84 14.75
C ARG A 2 -12.95 -0.69 13.97
N ILE A 3 -12.89 -0.05 12.81
CA ILE A 3 -14.05 0.05 11.90
C ILE A 3 -13.94 -1.12 10.93
N PRO A 4 -14.86 -2.10 10.97
CA PRO A 4 -14.87 -3.18 10.00
C PRO A 4 -15.21 -2.60 8.62
N VAL A 5 -14.33 -2.83 7.65
CA VAL A 5 -14.60 -2.54 6.24
C VAL A 5 -15.03 -3.85 5.59
N PRO A 6 -16.26 -3.98 5.09
CA PRO A 6 -16.73 -5.20 4.43
C PRO A 6 -15.75 -5.65 3.34
N GLY A 7 -15.40 -6.94 3.35
CA GLY A 7 -14.45 -7.51 2.40
C GLY A 7 -12.97 -7.27 2.72
N ARG A 8 -12.63 -6.63 3.85
CA ARG A 8 -11.23 -6.45 4.28
C ARG A 8 -10.98 -7.06 5.66
N THR A 9 -9.98 -7.93 5.74
CA THR A 9 -9.53 -8.54 7.00
C THR A 9 -8.32 -7.78 7.53
N PRO A 10 -8.45 -7.02 8.63
CA PRO A 10 -7.29 -6.40 9.28
C PRO A 10 -6.41 -7.43 9.99
N PRO A 11 -5.12 -7.13 10.25
CA PRO A 11 -4.41 -5.89 9.93
C PRO A 11 -3.95 -5.80 8.46
N PHE A 12 -4.00 -4.60 7.90
CA PHE A 12 -3.41 -4.30 6.59
C PHE A 12 -2.70 -2.94 6.66
N ALA A 13 -1.62 -2.79 5.90
CA ALA A 13 -0.88 -1.54 5.78
C ALA A 13 -1.34 -0.73 4.56
N LEU A 14 -1.39 0.59 4.74
CA LEU A 14 -1.60 1.57 3.68
C LEU A 14 -0.44 2.55 3.68
N ALA A 15 -0.05 3.03 2.50
CA ALA A 15 0.97 4.05 2.34
C ALA A 15 0.51 5.12 1.36
N TYR A 16 0.86 6.37 1.66
CA TYR A 16 0.87 7.41 0.66
C TYR A 16 2.15 7.29 -0.15
N VAL A 17 2.02 7.16 -1.47
CA VAL A 17 3.14 6.96 -2.38
C VAL A 17 3.15 8.09 -3.39
N ASP A 18 4.29 8.77 -3.47
CA ASP A 18 4.57 9.72 -4.54
C ASP A 18 4.98 8.92 -5.78
N LEU A 19 4.20 9.01 -6.85
CA LEU A 19 4.58 8.43 -8.14
C LEU A 19 5.61 9.33 -8.81
N ASP A 20 6.63 8.74 -9.42
CA ASP A 20 7.74 9.49 -10.03
C ASP A 20 7.27 10.55 -11.02
N ASP A 21 6.29 10.20 -11.87
CA ASP A 21 5.71 11.07 -12.89
C ASP A 21 4.21 11.30 -12.67
N GLY A 22 3.75 11.34 -11.42
CA GLY A 22 2.31 11.33 -11.14
C GLY A 22 1.90 11.96 -9.81
N PRO A 23 0.60 11.86 -9.49
CA PRO A 23 0.10 12.34 -8.22
C PRO A 23 0.55 11.44 -7.07
N ARG A 24 0.46 11.96 -5.86
CA ARG A 24 0.46 11.13 -4.65
C ARG A 24 -0.79 10.27 -4.61
N ILE A 25 -0.64 8.98 -4.40
CA ILE A 25 -1.74 8.01 -4.27
C ILE A 25 -1.77 7.39 -2.87
N LEU A 26 -2.93 6.87 -2.48
CA LEU A 26 -3.07 5.97 -1.33
C LEU A 26 -3.13 4.53 -1.86
N ALA A 27 -2.23 3.66 -1.40
CA ALA A 27 -2.13 2.28 -1.88
C ALA A 27 -1.97 1.28 -0.73
N HIS A 28 -2.42 0.05 -0.97
CA HIS A 28 -2.16 -1.10 -0.11
C HIS A 28 -0.70 -1.56 -0.22
N VAL A 29 -0.13 -1.94 0.92
CA VAL A 29 1.17 -2.61 1.01
C VAL A 29 0.96 -4.06 1.40
N PRO A 30 1.62 -5.04 0.75
CA PRO A 30 1.59 -6.42 1.17
C PRO A 30 2.03 -6.59 2.63
N GLY A 31 1.21 -7.31 3.40
CA GLY A 31 1.47 -7.55 4.80
C GLY A 31 0.98 -6.43 5.75
N PRO A 32 1.19 -6.62 7.06
CA PRO A 32 0.60 -5.75 8.07
C PRO A 32 1.47 -4.53 8.43
N ALA A 33 2.72 -4.48 7.96
CA ALA A 33 3.69 -3.46 8.34
C ALA A 33 3.82 -2.40 7.24
N ALA A 34 3.79 -1.13 7.64
CA ALA A 34 4.12 -0.04 6.73
C ALA A 34 5.63 -0.03 6.45
N PRO A 35 6.05 0.26 5.21
CA PRO A 35 7.46 0.42 4.88
C PRO A 35 8.02 1.70 5.50
N PRO A 36 9.36 1.84 5.61
CA PRO A 36 10.00 3.09 6.01
C PRO A 36 9.61 4.24 5.08
N VAL A 37 9.41 5.43 5.64
CA VAL A 37 9.16 6.64 4.86
C VAL A 37 10.38 6.98 4.00
N GLY A 38 10.14 7.32 2.73
CA GLY A 38 11.19 7.65 1.75
C GLY A 38 11.76 6.44 1.00
N GLY A 39 11.33 5.22 1.32
CA GLY A 39 11.67 4.03 0.55
C GLY A 39 11.04 4.04 -0.85
N ARG A 40 11.69 3.34 -1.79
CA ARG A 40 11.14 3.11 -3.13
C ARG A 40 10.07 2.01 -3.08
N ALA A 41 9.09 2.12 -3.96
CA ALA A 41 8.04 1.13 -4.13
C ALA A 41 7.61 1.07 -5.59
N ARG A 42 7.09 -0.08 -6.00
CA ARG A 42 6.61 -0.34 -7.35
C ARG A 42 5.11 -0.57 -7.34
N LEU A 43 4.38 0.08 -8.24
CA LEU A 43 2.98 -0.25 -8.52
C LEU A 43 2.86 -1.70 -9.01
N VAL A 44 1.94 -2.44 -8.40
CA VAL A 44 1.64 -3.83 -8.78
C VAL A 44 0.17 -3.97 -9.16
N ALA A 45 -0.23 -5.20 -9.50
CA ALA A 45 -1.63 -5.50 -9.78
C ALA A 45 -2.52 -5.05 -8.60
N PRO A 46 -3.73 -4.51 -8.87
CA PRO A 46 -4.67 -4.15 -7.82
C PRO A 46 -4.96 -5.33 -6.88
N THR A 47 -5.37 -5.03 -5.65
CA THR A 47 -5.83 -6.04 -4.71
C THR A 47 -7.04 -6.79 -5.28
N GLY A 48 -7.42 -7.92 -4.66
CA GLY A 48 -8.66 -8.62 -5.02
C GLY A 48 -9.93 -7.78 -4.87
N SER A 49 -9.88 -6.67 -4.13
CA SER A 49 -10.96 -5.68 -4.00
C SER A 49 -10.85 -4.51 -5.00
N GLY A 50 -9.87 -4.53 -5.90
CA GLY A 50 -9.65 -3.50 -6.91
C GLY A 50 -8.90 -2.27 -6.41
N ASP A 51 -8.33 -2.31 -5.20
CA ASP A 51 -7.56 -1.20 -4.64
C ASP A 51 -6.16 -1.13 -5.26
N LEU A 52 -5.60 0.08 -5.40
CA LEU A 52 -4.21 0.23 -5.79
C LEU A 52 -3.30 -0.44 -4.78
N ALA A 53 -2.27 -1.13 -5.27
CA ALA A 53 -1.29 -1.82 -4.43
C ALA A 53 0.13 -1.51 -4.90
N VAL A 54 1.06 -1.52 -3.94
CA VAL A 54 2.49 -1.29 -4.17
C VAL A 54 3.31 -2.32 -3.41
N GLU A 55 4.42 -2.75 -4.01
CA GLU A 55 5.45 -3.52 -3.32
C GLU A 55 6.62 -2.59 -2.96
N PRO A 56 7.03 -2.49 -1.69
CA PRO A 56 8.26 -1.81 -1.32
C PRO A 56 9.44 -2.53 -1.95
N ASP A 57 10.42 -1.77 -2.45
CA ASP A 57 11.71 -2.38 -2.76
C ASP A 57 12.29 -2.97 -1.47
N ALA A 58 12.95 -4.11 -1.59
CA ALA A 58 13.74 -4.63 -0.48
C ALA A 58 14.75 -3.54 -0.09
N ALA A 59 14.67 -3.06 1.15
CA ALA A 59 15.63 -2.10 1.67
C ALA A 59 17.04 -2.65 1.44
N SER A 60 17.80 -1.99 0.56
CA SER A 60 19.23 -2.27 0.36
C SER A 60 20.03 -1.75 1.54
#